data_AF-A0A392UJQ9-F1
#
_entry.id   AF-A0A392UJQ9-F1
#
_cell.length_a   1.000
_cell.length_b   1.000
_cell.length_c   1.000
_cell.angle_alpha   90.00
_cell.angle_beta   90.00
_cell.angle_gamma   90.00
#
_symmetry.space_group_name_H-M   'P 1'
#
loop_
_entity.id
_entity.type
_entity.pdbx_description
1 polymer ?
#
loop_
_entity_poly.entity_id
_entity_poly.type
_entity_poly.pdbx_seq_one_letter_code
_entity_poly.pdbx_strand_id
1 'polypeptide(L)' 'MLTNKILEWGPKPFRMLKCWRDIEGYQDFVREKWRDFKVEGWGGYVLKEKFKAIKKDLK' A
#
# COMPACT_ATOMS: atom_id res chain seq x y z
N MET A 1 -3.33 25.63 -25.61
CA MET A 1 -2.76 24.31 -25.24
C MET A 1 -2.78 24.21 -23.73
N LEU A 2 -3.60 23.34 -23.14
CA LEU A 2 -3.60 23.12 -21.70
C LEU A 2 -2.32 22.35 -21.35
N THR A 3 -1.35 23.03 -20.76
CA THR A 3 -0.14 22.41 -20.22
C THR A 3 -0.57 21.50 -19.07
N ASN A 4 -0.59 20.19 -19.34
CA ASN A 4 -0.71 19.18 -18.31
C ASN A 4 0.54 19.33 -17.43
N LYS A 5 0.46 20.08 -16.33
CA LYS A 5 1.49 20.09 -15.30
C LYS A 5 1.56 18.66 -14.79
N ILE A 6 2.56 17.93 -15.25
CA ILE A 6 2.95 16.66 -14.65
C ILE A 6 3.28 17.00 -13.20
N LEU A 7 2.32 16.79 -12.29
CA LEU A 7 2.55 16.92 -10.88
C LEU A 7 3.48 15.74 -10.52
N GLU A 8 4.77 16.02 -10.43
CA GLU A 8 5.77 15.13 -9.87
C GLU A 8 5.45 14.97 -8.37
N TRP A 9 4.54 14.06 -8.04
CA TRP A 9 4.17 13.70 -6.65
C TRP A 9 5.32 13.05 -5.86
N GLY A 10 6.55 13.18 -6.32
CA GLY A 10 7.74 12.56 -5.76
C GLY A 10 7.84 11.05 -6.05
N PRO A 11 8.90 10.40 -5.56
CA PRO A 11 9.11 8.97 -5.74
C PRO A 11 7.97 8.17 -5.12
N LYS A 12 7.51 7.14 -5.85
CA LYS A 12 6.38 6.29 -5.47
C LYS A 12 6.58 5.78 -4.02
N PRO A 13 5.69 6.13 -3.07
CA PRO A 13 5.92 5.87 -1.65
C PRO A 13 5.86 4.37 -1.29
N PHE A 14 5.34 3.53 -2.18
CA PHE A 14 5.26 2.09 -1.99
C PHE A 14 5.92 1.34 -3.16
N ARG A 15 7.03 0.66 -2.87
CA ARG A 15 7.65 -0.31 -3.78
C ARG A 15 7.32 -1.71 -3.26
N MET A 16 6.44 -2.38 -4.01
CA MET A 16 6.06 -3.78 -3.84
C MET A 16 6.84 -4.62 -4.85
N LEU A 17 7.35 -5.78 -4.44
CA LEU A 17 7.90 -6.72 -5.42
C LEU A 17 6.75 -7.28 -6.25
N LYS A 18 6.90 -7.26 -7.59
CA LYS A 18 5.85 -7.69 -8.51
C LYS A 18 5.41 -9.14 -8.22
N CYS A 19 6.37 -9.99 -7.85
CA CYS A 19 6.17 -11.41 -7.54
C CYS A 19 5.27 -11.68 -6.33
N TRP A 20 5.08 -10.73 -5.40
CA TRP A 20 4.24 -10.98 -4.23
C TRP A 20 2.78 -11.25 -4.61
N ARG A 21 2.28 -10.58 -5.65
CA ARG A 21 0.93 -10.84 -6.17
C ARG A 21 0.78 -12.25 -6.75
N ASP A 22 1.88 -12.81 -7.25
CA ASP A 22 1.89 -14.10 -7.94
C ASP A 22 1.98 -15.28 -6.95
N ILE A 23 2.18 -15.00 -5.65
CA ILE A 23 2.14 -15.99 -4.58
C ILE A 23 0.68 -16.35 -4.29
N GLU A 24 0.37 -17.65 -4.30
CA GLU A 24 -0.96 -18.15 -3.93
C GLU A 24 -1.34 -17.72 -2.50
N GLY A 25 -2.57 -17.25 -2.33
CA GLY A 25 -3.06 -16.73 -1.04
C GLY A 25 -2.61 -15.31 -0.69
N TYR A 26 -1.79 -14.64 -1.50
CA TYR A 26 -1.37 -13.25 -1.23
C TYR A 26 -2.55 -12.28 -1.07
N GLN A 27 -3.56 -12.40 -1.93
CA GLN A 27 -4.73 -11.51 -1.86
C GLN A 27 -5.53 -11.72 -0.58
N ASP A 28 -5.68 -12.97 -0.14
CA ASP A 28 -6.39 -13.31 1.09
C ASP A 28 -5.60 -12.85 2.31
N PHE A 29 -4.28 -13.05 2.31
CA PHE A 29 -3.38 -12.53 3.34
C PHE A 29 -3.51 -11.00 3.48
N VAL A 30 -3.46 -10.26 2.36
CA VAL A 30 -3.60 -8.80 2.39
C VAL A 30 -4.97 -8.40 2.94
N ARG A 31 -6.05 -9.09 2.54
CA ARG A 31 -7.42 -8.79 2.98
C ARG A 31 -7.60 -9.04 4.48
N GLU A 32 -7.08 -10.15 4.98
CA GLU A 32 -7.12 -10.51 6.40
C GLU A 32 -6.38 -9.46 7.24
N LYS A 33 -5.09 -9.22 6.91
CA LYS A 33 -4.26 -8.24 7.60
C LYS A 33 -4.84 -6.83 7.54
N TRP A 34 -5.38 -6.43 6.40
CA TRP A 34 -6.02 -5.12 6.25
C TRP A 34 -7.19 -4.92 7.23
N ARG A 35 -7.98 -5.97 7.47
CA ARG A 35 -9.12 -5.95 8.40
C ARG A 35 -8.66 -5.93 9.86
N ASP A 36 -7.57 -6.61 10.16
CA ASP A 36 -7.03 -6.72 11.52
C ASP A 36 -6.32 -5.44 11.99
N PHE A 37 -5.69 -4.70 11.07
CA PHE A 37 -5.02 -3.46 11.41
C PHE A 37 -6.02 -2.36 11.77
N LYS A 38 -6.06 -2.01 13.06
CA LYS A 38 -6.74 -0.83 13.58
C LYS A 38 -5.77 0.35 13.61
N VAL A 39 -5.95 1.28 12.66
CA VAL A 39 -5.21 2.53 12.57
C VAL A 39 -6.22 3.65 12.41
N GLU A 40 -6.07 4.70 13.21
CA GLU A 40 -6.95 5.88 13.21
C GLU A 40 -6.19 7.13 12.71
N GLY A 41 -6.93 8.10 12.18
CA GLY A 41 -6.38 9.35 11.64
C GLY A 41 -6.94 9.71 10.26
N TRP A 42 -6.30 10.66 9.58
CA TRP A 42 -6.67 11.03 8.22
C TRP A 42 -6.41 9.89 7.22
N GLY A 43 -7.24 9.79 6.18
CA GLY A 43 -7.25 8.62 5.29
C GLY A 43 -5.88 8.28 4.67
N GLY A 44 -5.08 9.30 4.32
CA GLY A 44 -3.72 9.08 3.80
C GLY A 44 -2.76 8.48 4.82
N TYR A 45 -2.89 8.85 6.10
CA TYR A 45 -2.10 8.26 7.18
C TYR A 45 -2.53 6.82 7.48
N VAL A 46 -3.84 6.59 7.56
CA VAL A 46 -4.38 5.23 7.76
C VAL A 46 -3.90 4.29 6.65
N LEU A 47 -3.99 4.73 5.39
CA LEU A 47 -3.51 3.98 4.23
C LEU A 47 -2.00 3.70 4.30
N LYS A 48 -1.20 4.72 4.60
CA LYS A 48 0.26 4.61 4.72
C LYS A 48 0.68 3.62 5.80
N GLU A 49 0.12 3.71 7.00
CA GLU A 49 0.51 2.86 8.12
C GLU A 49 0.01 1.42 7.96
N LYS A 50 -1.19 1.21 7.38
CA LYS A 50 -1.65 -0.14 7.04
C LYS A 50 -0.73 -0.82 6.01
N PHE A 51 -0.30 -0.11 4.97
CA PHE A 51 0.63 -0.67 4.00
C PHE A 51 2.01 -0.99 4.59
N LYS A 52 2.52 -0.15 5.50
CA LYS A 52 3.75 -0.46 6.25
C LYS A 52 3.60 -1.73 7.09
N ALA A 53 2.47 -1.88 7.78
CA ALA A 53 2.21 -3.05 8.62
C ALA A 53 2.10 -4.34 7.79
N ILE A 54 1.35 -4.31 6.69
CA ILE A 54 1.28 -5.45 5.73
C ILE A 54 2.67 -5.83 5.24
N LYS A 55 3.49 -4.83 4.86
CA LYS A 55 4.85 -5.07 4.38
C LYS A 55 5.76 -5.68 5.44
N LYS A 56 5.54 -5.40 6.73
CA LYS A 56 6.27 -5.99 7.85
C LYS A 56 5.86 -7.44 8.11
N ASP A 57 4.59 -7.76 7.89
CA ASP A 57 4.04 -9.10 8.09
C ASP A 57 4.32 -10.06 6.91
N LEU A 58 4.67 -9.51 5.74
CA LEU A 58 5.23 -10.26 4.61
C LEU A 58 6.63 -10.78 4.97
N LYS A 59 6.76 -12.09 5.09
CA LYS A 59 8.05 -12.81 5.23
C LYS A 59 8.71 -13.02 3.89
#